data_AF-A0A2N3GA93-F1
#
_entry.id   AF-A0A2N3GA93-F1
#
_cell.length_a   1.000
_cell.length_b   1.000
_cell.length_c   1.000
_cell.angle_alpha   90.00
_cell.angle_beta   90.00
_cell.angle_gamma   90.00
#
_symmetry.space_group_name_H-M   'P 1'
#
loop_
_entity.id
_entity.type
_entity.pdbx_description
1 polymer ?
#
loop_
_entity_poly.entity_id
_entity_poly.type
_entity_poly.pdbx_seq_one_letter_code
_entity_poly.pdbx_strand_id
1 'polypeptide(L)'
;MSDATAPPANDAVKPTPGRGPGGGGPFLGPGGHGLMAGTGAKSKDMKGALQRLGGYLKPHRVSLMFVVLFTILSVALNVTGPRVLGMATNLLFEGVISSQFFEGSTRQEVVADLRAEGRNELADMLENMTFTPGEGVDFDAISRLLLLLAGIYVSSAFFGWAQGYIIAGVAQETTYGLRKRADEKLA
;
A
#
# COMPACT_ATOMS: atom_id res chain seq x y z
N MET A 1 -31.27 5.27 53.03
CA MET A 1 -31.21 4.52 51.76
C MET A 1 -32.51 4.78 51.04
N SER A 2 -32.40 5.50 49.93
CA SER A 2 -33.48 6.12 49.19
C SER A 2 -34.31 5.10 48.43
N ASP A 3 -35.63 5.24 48.60
CA ASP A 3 -36.67 4.45 47.96
C ASP A 3 -36.88 4.94 46.51
N ALA A 4 -37.12 3.99 45.61
CA ALA A 4 -37.22 4.21 44.18
C ALA A 4 -38.64 4.64 43.81
N THR A 5 -38.82 5.88 43.34
CA THR A 5 -40.09 6.37 42.78
C THR A 5 -39.88 6.86 41.36
N ALA A 6 -40.50 6.16 40.41
CA ALA A 6 -40.49 6.45 38.99
C ALA A 6 -41.21 7.78 38.65
N PRO A 7 -40.77 8.55 37.63
CA PRO A 7 -41.51 9.71 37.13
C PRO A 7 -42.67 9.30 36.19
N PRO A 8 -43.81 10.03 36.19
CA PRO A 8 -44.99 9.69 35.40
C PRO A 8 -44.90 10.08 33.92
N ALA A 9 -45.81 9.46 33.16
CA ALA A 9 -45.92 9.41 31.71
C ALA A 9 -46.00 10.76 30.99
N ASN A 10 -45.36 10.81 29.82
CA ASN A 10 -45.36 11.92 28.87
C ASN A 10 -46.70 11.98 28.13
N ASP A 11 -47.45 13.07 28.32
CA ASP A 11 -48.75 13.31 27.71
C ASP A 11 -48.65 13.52 26.20
N ALA A 12 -49.42 12.70 25.48
CA ALA A 12 -49.54 12.72 24.03
C ALA A 12 -50.19 14.03 23.53
N VAL A 13 -49.41 14.85 22.82
CA VAL A 13 -49.94 15.96 22.02
C VAL A 13 -50.73 15.40 20.84
N LYS A 14 -52.07 15.51 20.92
CA LYS A 14 -52.98 15.19 19.81
C LYS A 14 -52.92 16.30 18.74
N PRO A 15 -52.95 15.97 17.44
CA PRO A 15 -53.05 16.97 16.38
C PRO A 15 -54.52 17.40 16.21
N THR A 16 -54.79 18.70 16.35
CA THR A 16 -56.12 19.27 16.07
C THR A 16 -56.32 19.39 14.55
N PRO A 17 -57.38 18.81 13.95
CA PRO A 17 -57.71 18.99 12.53
C PRO A 17 -58.57 20.25 12.35
N GLY A 18 -57.98 21.30 11.77
CA GLY A 18 -58.69 22.53 11.38
C GLY A 18 -58.86 22.60 9.87
N ARG A 19 -60.08 22.39 9.41
CA ARG A 19 -60.51 22.29 8.01
C ARG A 19 -60.78 23.67 7.40
N GLY A 20 -60.32 23.89 6.17
CA GLY A 20 -60.78 24.99 5.31
C GLY A 20 -60.92 24.50 3.87
N PRO A 21 -62.15 24.46 3.29
CA PRO A 21 -62.39 23.98 1.94
C PRO A 21 -62.30 25.12 0.91
N GLY A 22 -61.60 24.86 -0.20
CA GLY A 22 -61.91 25.39 -1.53
C GLY A 22 -61.71 26.89 -1.77
N GLY A 23 -60.83 27.22 -2.71
CA GLY A 23 -60.77 28.54 -3.31
C GLY A 23 -59.70 28.59 -4.38
N GLY A 24 -60.08 28.27 -5.62
CA GLY A 24 -59.19 28.31 -6.76
C GLY A 24 -58.65 29.72 -7.04
N GLY A 25 -57.47 29.75 -7.65
CA GLY A 25 -56.90 30.95 -8.25
C GLY A 25 -55.54 30.60 -8.85
N PRO A 26 -55.37 30.68 -10.18
CA PRO A 26 -54.07 30.53 -10.80
C PRO A 26 -53.33 31.85 -10.66
N PHE A 27 -52.21 31.86 -9.94
CA PHE A 27 -51.25 32.94 -10.10
C PHE A 27 -49.83 32.39 -10.13
N LEU A 28 -49.33 32.23 -11.36
CA LEU A 28 -47.90 32.16 -11.64
C LEU A 28 -47.27 33.48 -11.17
N GLY A 29 -46.55 33.41 -10.06
CA GLY A 29 -45.68 34.47 -9.55
C GLY A 29 -44.23 34.28 -10.01
N PRO A 30 -43.52 35.35 -10.42
CA PRO A 30 -42.12 35.29 -10.82
C PRO A 30 -41.20 35.08 -9.61
N GLY A 31 -40.84 33.81 -9.36
CA GLY A 31 -39.84 33.43 -8.37
C GLY A 31 -40.24 32.18 -7.58
N GLY A 32 -39.39 31.16 -7.60
CA GLY A 32 -39.52 30.03 -6.68
C GLY A 32 -40.00 28.71 -7.30
N HIS A 33 -39.39 28.30 -8.42
CA HIS A 33 -39.34 26.88 -8.70
C HIS A 33 -38.37 26.26 -7.69
N GLY A 34 -38.91 25.30 -6.94
CA GLY A 34 -38.25 24.65 -5.82
C GLY A 34 -36.82 24.26 -6.15
N LEU A 35 -35.92 24.62 -5.25
CA LEU A 35 -34.61 24.00 -5.13
C LEU A 35 -34.85 22.53 -4.79
N MET A 36 -35.05 21.78 -5.86
CA MET A 36 -35.21 20.36 -5.92
C MET A 36 -34.01 19.73 -5.21
N ALA A 37 -34.37 18.87 -4.27
CA ALA A 37 -33.53 17.88 -3.61
C ALA A 37 -32.20 17.55 -4.31
N GLY A 38 -31.11 17.73 -3.55
CA GLY A 38 -29.89 16.96 -3.70
C GLY A 38 -29.02 17.31 -4.91
N THR A 39 -28.12 18.27 -4.72
CA THR A 39 -26.84 18.35 -5.44
C THR A 39 -25.93 17.19 -5.01
N GLY A 40 -26.38 15.99 -5.34
CA GLY A 40 -25.77 14.71 -5.01
C GLY A 40 -26.05 13.71 -6.12
N ALA A 41 -25.98 14.13 -7.38
CA ALA A 41 -25.91 13.22 -8.50
C ALA A 41 -24.55 12.51 -8.46
N LYS A 42 -24.45 11.49 -7.59
CA LYS A 42 -23.37 10.50 -7.54
C LYS A 42 -23.21 9.95 -8.95
N SER A 43 -21.99 9.94 -9.48
CA SER A 43 -21.68 9.45 -10.81
C SER A 43 -22.12 7.99 -10.96
N LYS A 44 -23.28 7.75 -11.57
CA LYS A 44 -23.88 6.41 -11.66
C LYS A 44 -23.15 5.46 -12.62
N ASP A 45 -22.19 5.95 -13.40
CA ASP A 45 -21.45 5.14 -14.38
C ASP A 45 -19.93 5.29 -14.26
N MET A 46 -19.38 5.01 -13.07
CA MET A 46 -17.92 4.90 -12.90
C MET A 46 -17.32 3.83 -13.82
N LYS A 47 -18.02 2.70 -13.98
CA LYS A 47 -17.61 1.60 -14.87
C LYS A 47 -17.63 2.04 -16.35
N GLY A 48 -18.68 2.73 -16.78
CA GLY A 48 -18.79 3.27 -18.13
C GLY A 48 -17.75 4.35 -18.42
N ALA A 49 -17.46 5.21 -17.44
CA ALA A 49 -16.40 6.21 -17.54
C ALA A 49 -15.00 5.56 -17.67
N LEU A 50 -14.70 4.55 -16.84
CA LEU A 50 -13.45 3.78 -16.92
C LEU A 50 -13.31 3.03 -18.24
N GLN A 51 -14.40 2.45 -18.76
CA GLN A 51 -14.38 1.73 -20.03
C GLN A 51 -14.20 2.66 -21.23
N ARG A 52 -14.76 3.87 -21.18
CA ARG A 52 -14.51 4.93 -22.16
C ARG A 52 -13.05 5.42 -22.08
N LEU A 53 -12.52 5.59 -20.87
CA LEU A 53 -11.10 5.93 -20.65
C LEU A 53 -10.16 4.85 -21.23
N GLY A 54 -10.46 3.57 -20.96
CA GLY A 54 -9.72 2.44 -21.54
C GLY A 54 -9.80 2.38 -23.07
N GLY A 55 -10.89 2.91 -23.66
CA GLY A 55 -11.01 3.12 -25.10
C GLY A 55 -10.10 4.22 -25.66
N TYR A 56 -9.85 5.28 -24.90
CA TYR A 56 -8.91 6.34 -25.28
C TYR A 56 -7.45 5.95 -25.13
N LEU A 57 -7.15 5.03 -24.20
CA LEU A 57 -5.81 4.45 -24.01
C LEU A 57 -5.49 3.32 -25.00
N LYS A 58 -6.48 2.89 -25.80
CA LYS A 58 -6.36 1.81 -26.80
C LYS A 58 -5.20 2.00 -27.80
N PRO A 59 -4.89 3.23 -28.28
CA PRO A 59 -3.75 3.47 -29.16
C PRO A 59 -2.38 3.24 -28.47
N HIS A 60 -2.30 3.41 -27.15
CA HIS A 60 -1.06 3.30 -26.37
C HIS A 60 -0.89 1.94 -25.66
N ARG A 61 -1.60 0.91 -26.12
CA ARG A 61 -1.59 -0.45 -25.51
C ARG A 61 -0.20 -1.08 -25.40
N VAL A 62 0.67 -0.82 -26.38
CA VAL A 62 2.03 -1.36 -26.39
C VAL A 62 2.86 -0.77 -25.24
N SER A 63 2.84 0.56 -25.07
CA SER A 63 3.51 1.22 -23.95
C SER A 63 2.93 0.79 -22.60
N LEU A 64 1.61 0.64 -22.48
CA LEU A 64 0.97 0.15 -21.26
C LEU A 64 1.36 -1.29 -20.93
N MET A 65 1.49 -2.17 -21.94
CA MET A 65 1.97 -3.53 -21.75
C MET A 65 3.40 -3.56 -21.22
N PHE A 66 4.29 -2.74 -21.78
CA PHE A 66 5.64 -2.57 -21.26
C PHE A 66 5.64 -2.06 -19.82
N VAL A 67 4.82 -1.05 -19.50
CA VAL A 67 4.69 -0.54 -18.13
C VAL A 67 4.24 -1.66 -17.18
N VAL A 68 3.22 -2.44 -17.52
CA VAL A 68 2.77 -3.53 -16.63
C VAL A 68 3.85 -4.60 -16.44
N LEU A 69 4.55 -4.98 -17.50
CA LEU A 69 5.67 -5.91 -17.43
C LEU A 69 6.78 -5.39 -16.51
N PHE A 70 7.20 -4.14 -16.69
CA PHE A 70 8.21 -3.49 -15.85
C PHE A 70 7.75 -3.34 -14.40
N THR A 71 6.46 -3.10 -14.15
CA THR A 71 5.90 -3.08 -12.78
C THR A 71 6.09 -4.43 -12.11
N ILE A 72 5.69 -5.52 -12.77
CA ILE A 72 5.80 -6.86 -12.18
C ILE A 72 7.26 -7.19 -11.88
N LEU A 73 8.16 -6.90 -12.84
CA LEU A 73 9.59 -7.13 -12.66
C LEU A 73 10.17 -6.29 -11.52
N SER A 74 9.82 -5.01 -11.45
CA SER A 74 10.28 -4.08 -10.39
C SER A 74 9.76 -4.50 -9.01
N VAL A 75 8.50 -4.90 -8.92
CA VAL A 75 7.90 -5.41 -7.66
C VAL A 75 8.59 -6.69 -7.22
N ALA A 76 8.85 -7.63 -8.14
CA ALA A 76 9.58 -8.85 -7.83
C ALA A 76 11.00 -8.57 -7.32
N LEU A 77 11.71 -7.62 -7.94
CA LEU A 77 13.01 -7.16 -7.47
C LEU A 77 12.92 -6.53 -6.07
N ASN A 78 11.87 -5.76 -5.80
CA ASN A 78 11.65 -5.13 -4.49
C ASN A 78 11.42 -6.17 -3.36
N VAL A 79 10.76 -7.29 -3.67
CA VAL A 79 10.57 -8.42 -2.75
C VAL A 79 11.90 -9.10 -2.36
N THR A 80 12.97 -8.87 -3.12
CA THR A 80 14.32 -9.36 -2.77
C THR A 80 14.88 -8.64 -1.53
N GLY A 81 14.40 -7.43 -1.22
CA GLY A 81 14.86 -6.62 -0.08
C GLY A 81 14.83 -7.36 1.26
N PRO A 82 13.65 -7.86 1.71
CA PRO A 82 13.53 -8.62 2.95
C PRO A 82 14.42 -9.86 3.02
N ARG A 83 14.59 -10.59 1.90
CA ARG A 83 15.46 -11.77 1.87
C ARG A 83 16.94 -11.41 2.00
N VAL A 84 17.38 -10.36 1.32
CA VAL A 84 18.77 -9.90 1.40
C VAL A 84 19.10 -9.37 2.78
N LEU A 85 18.16 -8.64 3.41
CA LEU A 85 18.33 -8.19 4.79
C LEU A 85 18.49 -9.37 5.76
N GLY A 86 17.70 -10.43 5.59
CA GLY A 86 17.84 -11.66 6.37
C GLY A 86 19.22 -12.30 6.22
N MET A 87 19.72 -12.45 4.97
CA MET A 87 21.05 -12.99 4.70
C MET A 87 22.17 -12.11 5.26
N ALA A 88 22.06 -10.79 5.12
CA ALA A 88 23.03 -9.84 5.68
C ALA A 88 23.06 -9.90 7.20
N THR A 89 21.88 -10.04 7.82
CA THR A 89 21.76 -10.21 9.28
C THR A 89 22.41 -11.51 9.72
N ASN A 90 22.15 -12.62 9.03
CA ASN A 90 22.77 -13.91 9.33
C ASN A 90 24.30 -13.82 9.26
N LEU A 91 24.87 -13.30 8.16
CA LEU A 91 26.32 -13.13 8.00
C LEU A 91 26.95 -12.31 9.13
N LEU A 92 26.27 -11.23 9.54
CA LEU A 92 26.76 -10.37 10.62
C LEU A 92 26.68 -11.08 11.98
N PHE A 93 25.56 -11.73 12.29
CA PHE A 93 25.38 -12.47 13.54
C PHE A 93 26.33 -13.67 13.62
N GLU A 94 26.47 -14.44 12.55
CA GLU A 94 27.43 -15.56 12.43
C GLU A 94 28.85 -15.07 12.68
N GLY A 95 29.27 -13.96 12.05
CA GLY A 95 30.59 -13.34 12.25
C GLY A 95 30.86 -12.80 13.66
N VAL A 96 29.85 -12.22 14.32
CA VAL A 96 30.00 -11.71 15.69
C VAL A 96 30.05 -12.84 16.71
N ILE A 97 29.24 -13.88 16.53
CA ILE A 97 29.21 -15.06 17.42
C ILE A 97 30.50 -15.86 17.27
N SER A 98 30.95 -16.10 16.03
CA SER A 98 32.21 -16.81 15.75
C SER A 98 33.44 -16.13 16.35
N SER A 99 33.49 -14.80 16.34
CA SER A 99 34.57 -14.03 16.96
C SER A 99 34.64 -14.11 18.50
N GLN A 100 33.57 -14.57 19.16
CA GLN A 100 33.53 -14.72 20.62
C GLN A 100 34.08 -16.08 21.09
N PHE A 101 34.22 -17.05 20.19
CA PHE A 101 34.76 -18.37 20.49
C PHE A 101 36.24 -18.47 20.11
N PHE A 102 37.03 -19.19 20.92
CA PHE A 102 38.46 -19.35 20.68
C PHE A 102 38.76 -20.07 19.36
N GLU A 103 39.78 -19.60 18.64
CA GLU A 103 40.32 -20.27 17.44
C GLU A 103 40.74 -21.71 17.79
N GLY A 104 39.95 -22.70 17.35
CA GLY A 104 40.27 -24.12 17.49
C GLY A 104 39.25 -24.97 18.24
N SER A 105 38.30 -24.37 18.98
CA SER A 105 37.19 -25.15 19.54
C SER A 105 36.24 -25.54 18.41
N THR A 106 35.95 -26.82 18.26
CA THR A 106 34.98 -27.24 17.23
C THR A 106 33.56 -26.90 17.70
N ARG A 107 32.62 -26.69 16.77
CA ARG A 107 31.21 -26.42 17.11
C ARG A 107 30.64 -27.45 18.09
N GLN A 108 31.05 -28.70 17.91
CA GLN A 108 30.64 -29.83 18.77
C GLN A 108 31.22 -29.72 20.17
N GLU A 109 32.44 -29.23 20.30
CA GLU A 109 33.12 -29.02 21.58
C GLU A 109 32.51 -27.84 22.34
N VAL A 110 32.20 -26.74 21.66
CA VAL A 110 31.47 -25.59 22.24
C VAL A 110 30.08 -26.01 22.72
N VAL A 111 29.35 -26.79 21.92
CA VAL A 111 28.03 -27.31 22.29
C VAL A 111 28.13 -28.31 23.45
N ALA A 112 29.17 -29.14 23.47
CA ALA A 112 29.42 -30.10 24.55
C ALA A 112 29.75 -29.39 25.88
N ASP A 113 30.59 -28.35 25.87
CA ASP A 113 30.90 -27.54 27.04
C ASP A 113 29.65 -26.82 27.58
N LEU A 114 28.84 -26.21 26.70
CA LEU A 114 27.60 -25.55 27.12
C LEU A 114 26.59 -26.52 27.73
N ARG A 115 26.48 -27.74 27.21
CA ARG A 115 25.67 -28.79 27.85
C ARG A 115 26.26 -29.25 29.18
N ALA A 116 27.59 -29.35 29.29
CA ALA A 116 28.26 -29.72 30.53
C ALA A 116 28.06 -28.67 31.64
N GLU A 117 27.97 -27.39 31.27
CA GLU A 117 27.59 -26.28 32.17
C GLU A 117 26.07 -26.23 32.49
N GLY A 118 25.26 -27.08 31.86
CA GLY A 118 23.80 -27.10 32.02
C GLY A 118 23.05 -26.05 31.19
N ARG A 119 23.73 -25.33 30.28
CA ARG A 119 23.15 -24.31 29.39
C ARG A 119 22.56 -24.93 28.11
N ASN A 120 21.63 -25.87 28.26
CA ASN A 120 21.08 -26.64 27.15
C ASN A 120 20.39 -25.76 26.08
N GLU A 121 19.71 -24.68 26.47
CA GLU A 121 19.00 -23.79 25.54
C GLU A 121 19.95 -23.04 24.58
N LEU A 122 21.09 -22.58 25.09
CA LEU A 122 22.14 -21.95 24.26
C LEU A 122 22.84 -22.98 23.36
N ALA A 123 23.02 -24.20 23.87
CA ALA A 123 23.58 -25.31 23.10
C ALA A 123 22.66 -25.68 21.91
N ASP A 124 21.35 -25.79 22.13
CA ASP A 124 20.36 -26.10 21.09
C ASP A 124 20.25 -24.98 20.04
N MET A 125 20.42 -23.72 20.46
CA MET A 125 20.46 -22.57 19.55
C MET A 125 21.70 -22.62 18.64
N LEU A 126 22.87 -22.91 19.20
CA LEU A 126 24.14 -22.96 18.48
C LEU A 126 24.28 -24.18 17.57
N GLU A 127 23.62 -25.29 17.91
CA GLU A 127 23.59 -26.51 17.08
C GLU A 127 22.92 -26.27 15.72
N ASN A 128 21.87 -25.44 15.70
CA ASN A 128 21.12 -25.09 14.49
C ASN A 128 21.71 -23.91 13.72
N MET A 129 22.80 -23.29 14.22
CA MET A 129 23.44 -22.13 13.60
C MET A 129 24.73 -22.53 12.87
N THR A 130 24.88 -22.03 11.65
CA THR A 130 26.13 -22.13 10.89
C THR A 130 27.14 -21.13 11.44
N PHE A 131 27.95 -21.53 12.42
CA PHE A 131 29.11 -20.74 12.82
C PHE A 131 30.42 -21.53 12.71
N THR A 132 31.47 -20.83 12.30
CA THR A 132 32.86 -21.27 12.20
C THR A 132 33.66 -20.61 13.33
N PRO A 133 33.99 -21.32 14.41
CA PRO A 133 34.71 -20.75 15.56
C PRO A 133 36.05 -20.15 15.14
N GLY A 134 36.33 -18.90 15.53
CA GLY A 134 37.59 -18.20 15.21
C GLY A 134 37.60 -17.45 13.88
N GLU A 135 36.56 -17.56 13.06
CA GLU A 135 36.40 -16.67 11.90
C GLU A 135 35.74 -15.36 12.34
N GLY A 136 36.18 -14.22 11.81
CA GLY A 136 35.57 -12.92 12.11
C GLY A 136 34.36 -12.64 11.21
N VAL A 137 33.82 -11.43 11.32
CA VAL A 137 32.81 -10.94 10.37
C VAL A 137 33.41 -10.87 8.96
N ASP A 138 32.81 -11.59 8.01
CA ASP A 138 33.15 -11.50 6.59
C ASP A 138 32.57 -10.21 5.98
N PHE A 139 33.34 -9.13 6.11
CA PHE A 139 32.98 -7.83 5.54
C PHE A 139 33.00 -7.84 4.01
N ASP A 140 33.76 -8.73 3.34
CA ASP A 140 33.78 -8.82 1.88
C ASP A 140 32.45 -9.38 1.37
N ALA A 141 31.97 -10.48 1.96
CA ALA A 141 30.67 -11.05 1.65
C ALA A 141 29.52 -10.06 1.89
N ILE A 142 29.53 -9.36 3.04
CA ILE A 142 28.53 -8.33 3.35
C ILE A 142 28.58 -7.19 2.33
N SER A 143 29.77 -6.71 1.97
CA SER A 143 29.92 -5.62 1.01
C SER A 143 29.39 -5.99 -0.38
N ARG A 144 29.70 -7.20 -0.88
CA ARG A 144 29.19 -7.70 -2.17
C ARG A 144 27.68 -7.82 -2.16
N LEU A 145 27.11 -8.33 -1.06
CA LEU A 145 25.67 -8.46 -0.89
C LEU A 145 24.98 -7.09 -0.88
N LEU A 146 25.52 -6.12 -0.15
CA LEU A 146 25.01 -4.74 -0.11
C LEU A 146 25.15 -4.02 -1.46
N LEU A 147 26.24 -4.23 -2.19
CA LEU A 147 26.41 -3.68 -3.53
C LEU A 147 25.40 -4.27 -4.52
N LEU A 148 25.14 -5.58 -4.45
CA LEU A 148 24.13 -6.25 -5.28
C LEU A 148 22.74 -5.70 -4.94
N LEU A 149 22.43 -5.53 -3.65
CA LEU A 149 21.19 -4.91 -3.20
C LEU A 149 21.04 -3.48 -3.72
N ALA A 150 22.08 -2.65 -3.57
CA ALA A 150 22.08 -1.28 -4.08
C ALA A 150 21.83 -1.25 -5.59
N GLY A 151 22.49 -2.11 -6.36
CA GLY A 151 22.29 -2.24 -7.81
C GLY A 151 20.85 -2.63 -8.19
N ILE A 152 20.24 -3.56 -7.44
CA ILE A 152 18.83 -3.94 -7.62
C ILE A 152 17.91 -2.74 -7.37
N TYR A 153 18.11 -2.00 -6.27
CA TYR A 153 17.27 -0.85 -5.92
C TYR A 153 17.41 0.28 -6.94
N VAL A 154 18.63 0.58 -7.41
CA VAL A 154 18.87 1.56 -8.47
C VAL A 154 18.16 1.15 -9.76
N SER A 155 18.24 -0.13 -10.14
CA SER A 155 17.56 -0.65 -11.32
C SER A 155 16.03 -0.54 -11.18
N SER A 156 15.48 -0.91 -10.03
CA SER A 156 14.05 -0.78 -9.73
C SER A 156 13.59 0.68 -9.80
N ALA A 157 14.37 1.62 -9.25
CA ALA A 157 14.10 3.04 -9.30
C ALA A 157 14.11 3.58 -10.74
N PHE A 158 15.08 3.14 -11.56
CA PHE A 158 15.15 3.49 -12.98
C PHE A 158 13.89 3.04 -13.74
N PHE A 159 13.44 1.80 -13.56
CA PHE A 159 12.22 1.31 -14.20
C PHE A 159 10.99 2.09 -13.72
N GLY A 160 10.87 2.33 -12.41
CA GLY A 160 9.78 3.16 -11.87
C GLY A 160 9.75 4.56 -12.46
N TRP A 161 10.91 5.20 -12.59
CA TRP A 161 11.05 6.51 -13.23
C TRP A 161 10.64 6.48 -14.71
N ALA A 162 11.13 5.50 -15.48
CA ALA A 162 10.79 5.36 -16.90
C ALA A 162 9.29 5.13 -17.11
N GLN A 163 8.67 4.30 -16.27
CA GLN A 163 7.22 4.09 -16.27
C GLN A 163 6.46 5.38 -15.94
N GLY A 164 6.94 6.16 -14.96
CA GLY A 164 6.40 7.46 -14.62
C GLY A 164 6.42 8.45 -15.80
N TYR A 165 7.52 8.48 -16.55
CA TYR A 165 7.64 9.31 -17.74
C TYR A 165 6.61 8.94 -18.82
N ILE A 166 6.42 7.63 -19.06
CA ILE A 166 5.42 7.14 -20.02
C ILE A 166 4.01 7.54 -19.59
N ILE A 167 3.66 7.35 -18.31
CA ILE A 167 2.33 7.69 -17.78
C ILE A 167 2.08 9.21 -17.90
N ALA A 168 3.08 10.04 -17.58
CA ALA A 168 2.97 11.48 -17.71
C ALA A 168 2.71 11.91 -19.16
N GLY A 169 3.42 11.31 -20.12
CA GLY A 169 3.21 11.57 -21.55
C GLY A 169 1.78 11.23 -22.01
N VAL A 170 1.30 10.04 -21.66
CA VAL A 170 -0.06 9.60 -22.02
C VAL A 170 -1.13 10.49 -21.38
N ALA A 171 -0.95 10.90 -20.13
CA ALA A 171 -1.89 11.78 -19.43
C ALA A 171 -1.97 13.19 -20.06
N GLN A 172 -0.83 13.75 -20.46
CA GLN A 172 -0.78 15.05 -21.13
C GLN A 172 -1.42 14.99 -22.51
N GLU A 173 -1.09 13.99 -23.32
CA GLU A 173 -1.65 13.81 -24.66
C GLU A 173 -3.18 13.65 -24.62
N THR A 174 -3.66 12.86 -23.65
CA THR A 174 -5.10 12.67 -23.42
C THR A 174 -5.79 13.99 -23.05
N THR A 175 -5.19 14.76 -22.13
CA THR A 175 -5.73 16.05 -21.67
C THR A 175 -5.73 17.09 -22.78
N TYR A 176 -4.67 17.15 -23.59
CA TYR A 176 -4.58 18.03 -24.75
C TYR A 176 -5.68 17.71 -25.77
N GLY A 177 -5.89 16.43 -26.07
CA GLY A 177 -6.96 15.99 -26.96
C GLY A 177 -8.37 16.32 -26.44
N LEU A 178 -8.58 16.27 -25.11
CA LEU A 178 -9.84 16.67 -24.47
C LEU A 178 -10.09 18.18 -24.60
N ARG A 179 -9.07 19.01 -24.34
CA ARG A 179 -9.16 20.47 -24.45
C ARG A 179 -9.50 20.88 -25.88
N LYS A 180 -8.76 20.37 -26.87
CA LYS A 180 -8.98 20.67 -28.28
C LYS A 180 -10.42 20.37 -28.74
N ARG A 181 -10.97 19.22 -28.31
CA ARG A 181 -12.36 18.84 -28.62
C ARG A 181 -13.41 19.67 -27.90
N ALA A 182 -13.09 20.23 -26.73
CA ALA A 182 -13.98 21.15 -26.03
C ALA A 182 -14.03 22.48 -26.79
N ASP A 183 -12.87 23.00 -27.20
CA ASP A 183 -12.76 24.24 -27.97
C ASP A 183 -13.48 24.15 -29.31
N GLU A 184 -13.30 23.05 -30.06
CA GLU A 184 -14.02 22.78 -31.33
C GLU A 184 -15.54 22.69 -31.19
N LYS A 185 -16.06 22.42 -29.99
CA LYS A 185 -17.52 22.37 -29.73
C LYS A 185 -18.10 23.70 -29.26
N LEU A 186 -17.26 24.61 -28.80
CA LEU A 186 -17.65 25.91 -28.27
C LEU A 186 -17.46 27.04 -29.30
N ALA A 187 -16.73 26.78 -30.38
CA ALA A 187 -16.60 27.64 -31.56
C ALA A 187 -17.69 27.34 -32.60
#